data_AF-A0A938E586-F1
#
_entry.id   AF-A0A938E586-F1
#
_cell.length_a   1.000
_cell.length_b   1.000
_cell.length_c   1.000
_cell.angle_alpha   90.00
_cell.angle_beta   90.00
_cell.angle_gamma   90.00
#
_symmetry.space_group_name_H-M   'P 1'
#
loop_
_entity.id
_entity.type
_entity.pdbx_description
1 polymer ?
#
loop_
_entity_poly.entity_id
_entity_poly.type
_entity_poly.pdbx_seq_one_letter_code
_entity_poly.pdbx_strand_id
1 'polypeptide(L)'
;MHALEAGRRPVARRLIGLDIGTNAVRVAEVEPGNPTWVTTFGQVALPPEAMREGEVVDPGAVTAAIQRLWKELSLGRGEVRVGVASPRVLVRTVDLPAMAESDLASALRFQAQELIPIPLEEAVLDFQVLESVPGAAPTPAPEHTEPGGDEPPTEPGGTPPTEPEGAKRVLLAAAHRDTVDGLVGAVRAAGLRVGAVDLIPLALIRSIGTGVSDEGVGAEAIVSVGGGVTVIVIHEAGIPRFVRSLGVAGRSLTDAIARDLALTVDQAEALKRQGDRAPEDLARAAAAAMARPLGDLAEQVRGSLDYYRTQPDATTLLRVTLTGGGALSSGLPERLHDLVGLPVDFAAPRDHIAVADIGFPGDQIPSLDPFLPVPVGLALGGLATGKRINLVGGDGRGAVDRARVVKVAAVVGAVLVLGLGALWWVRKSAVDTEKERLAEVEQENERLQSKIASLSDAQQAQSQVEAIRAQVQTIVATDISWSRMLQEIARTIPADSWLTAFTGSSNAGAAVAAGTTAPTGTGPVTSGSATFTIVGLDFTSVSAWIQRISTIPSFADLWVPSATKGASTEAASSTSGSSSTTTSGGRVLVNYTSNATITSEAQSDRAEQFEEETP
;
A
#
# COMPACT_ATOMS: atom_id res chain seq x y z
N MET A 1 -19.90 -8.32 48.97
CA MET A 1 -19.22 -7.73 47.78
C MET A 1 -19.38 -8.67 46.60
N HIS A 2 -20.45 -8.56 45.81
CA HIS A 2 -20.51 -9.01 44.41
C HIS A 2 -21.80 -8.45 43.83
N ALA A 3 -21.75 -7.14 43.56
CA ALA A 3 -22.71 -6.43 42.73
C ALA A 3 -21.90 -5.85 41.56
N LEU A 4 -22.53 -5.83 40.38
CA LEU A 4 -22.13 -5.09 39.17
C LEU A 4 -21.16 -5.81 38.22
N GLU A 5 -21.63 -6.86 37.55
CA GLU A 5 -21.44 -6.95 36.10
C GLU A 5 -22.75 -6.57 35.43
N ALA A 6 -22.93 -5.27 35.18
CA ALA A 6 -23.94 -4.76 34.28
C ALA A 6 -23.54 -5.16 32.86
N GLY A 7 -23.86 -6.40 32.48
CA GLY A 7 -23.88 -6.81 31.09
C GLY A 7 -24.80 -5.87 30.32
N ARG A 8 -24.23 -5.10 29.39
CA ARG A 8 -25.00 -4.39 28.37
C ARG A 8 -26.02 -5.37 27.80
N ARG A 9 -27.33 -5.08 27.95
CA ARG A 9 -28.37 -5.77 27.17
C ARG A 9 -27.91 -5.74 25.71
N PRO A 10 -27.80 -6.89 25.01
CA PRO A 10 -27.58 -6.85 23.57
C PRO A 10 -28.70 -5.99 22.98
N VAL A 11 -28.32 -4.97 22.21
CA VAL A 11 -29.30 -4.09 21.56
C VAL A 11 -30.23 -4.99 20.77
N ALA A 12 -31.52 -5.01 21.13
CA ALA A 12 -32.51 -5.84 20.46
C ALA A 12 -32.38 -5.61 18.94
N ARG A 13 -32.14 -6.70 18.20
CA ARG A 13 -31.90 -6.60 16.76
C ARG A 13 -33.21 -6.22 16.10
N ARG A 14 -33.38 -4.93 15.79
CA ARG A 14 -34.54 -4.40 15.08
C ARG A 14 -34.55 -4.94 13.66
N LEU A 15 -35.59 -5.68 13.31
CA LEU A 15 -35.74 -6.27 11.98
C LEU A 15 -36.80 -5.51 11.21
N ILE A 16 -36.44 -5.01 10.03
CA ILE A 16 -37.33 -4.18 9.21
C ILE A 16 -37.62 -4.90 7.91
N GLY A 17 -38.89 -5.18 7.67
CA GLY A 17 -39.40 -5.72 6.42
C GLY A 17 -40.08 -4.63 5.61
N LEU A 18 -39.74 -4.53 4.33
CA LEU A 18 -40.26 -3.54 3.39
C LEU A 18 -40.97 -4.23 2.23
N ASP A 19 -42.28 -4.04 2.15
CA ASP A 19 -43.13 -4.49 1.05
C ASP A 19 -43.39 -3.31 0.09
N ILE A 20 -43.06 -3.50 -1.18
CA ILE A 20 -43.31 -2.52 -2.25
C ILE A 20 -44.41 -3.12 -3.13
N GLY A 21 -45.66 -2.88 -2.75
CA GLY A 21 -46.83 -3.34 -3.49
C GLY A 21 -47.22 -2.37 -4.61
N THR A 22 -48.26 -2.72 -5.38
CA THR A 22 -48.74 -1.89 -6.49
C THR A 22 -49.37 -0.57 -6.04
N ASN A 23 -50.14 -0.60 -4.95
CA ASN A 23 -50.94 0.54 -4.50
C ASN A 23 -50.32 1.26 -3.29
N ALA A 24 -49.35 0.63 -2.62
CA ALA A 24 -48.73 1.19 -1.42
C ALA A 24 -47.37 0.54 -1.13
N VAL A 25 -46.50 1.32 -0.50
CA VAL A 25 -45.31 0.83 0.21
C VAL A 25 -45.69 0.59 1.66
N ARG A 26 -45.32 -0.56 2.22
CA ARG A 26 -45.57 -0.93 3.63
C ARG A 26 -44.29 -1.32 4.33
N VAL A 27 -44.22 -1.01 5.61
CA VAL A 27 -43.09 -1.38 6.46
C VAL A 27 -43.59 -1.97 7.76
N ALA A 28 -42.88 -2.98 8.26
CA ALA A 28 -43.03 -3.48 9.62
C ALA A 28 -41.67 -3.58 10.29
N GLU A 29 -41.59 -3.11 11.53
CA GLU A 29 -40.49 -3.38 12.44
C GLU A 29 -40.91 -4.48 13.42
N VAL A 30 -40.06 -5.48 13.57
CA VAL A 30 -40.29 -6.62 14.43
C VAL A 30 -39.15 -6.75 15.44
N GLU A 31 -39.52 -6.92 16.70
CA GLU A 31 -38.63 -7.30 17.78
C GLU A 31 -38.80 -8.80 18.09
N PRO A 32 -37.77 -9.62 17.85
CA PRO A 32 -37.86 -11.05 18.11
C PRO A 32 -37.96 -11.34 19.61
N GLY A 33 -38.83 -12.27 19.97
CA GLY A 33 -39.04 -12.68 21.35
C GLY A 33 -40.05 -13.82 21.44
N ASN A 34 -40.43 -14.19 22.67
CA ASN A 34 -41.55 -15.08 22.95
C ASN A 34 -42.56 -14.36 23.85
N PRO A 35 -43.64 -13.75 23.31
CA PRO A 35 -44.01 -13.72 21.88
C PRO A 35 -43.14 -12.75 21.06
N THR A 36 -43.16 -12.89 19.74
CA THR A 36 -42.54 -11.93 18.82
C THR A 36 -43.44 -10.70 18.67
N TRP A 37 -42.86 -9.49 18.71
CA TRP A 37 -43.61 -8.23 18.71
C TRP A 37 -43.45 -7.45 17.42
N VAL A 38 -44.57 -7.05 16.80
CA VAL A 38 -44.60 -5.98 15.79
C VAL A 38 -44.59 -4.66 16.54
N THR A 39 -43.47 -3.94 16.46
CA THR A 39 -43.26 -2.68 17.19
C THR A 39 -43.60 -1.45 16.37
N THR A 40 -43.63 -1.58 15.05
CA THR A 40 -44.01 -0.49 14.14
C THR A 40 -44.63 -1.06 12.89
N PHE A 41 -45.70 -0.44 12.40
CA PHE A 41 -46.28 -0.70 11.10
C PHE A 41 -46.68 0.63 10.47
N GLY A 42 -46.51 0.75 9.16
CA GLY A 42 -47.11 1.85 8.41
C GLY A 42 -47.14 1.60 6.92
N GLN A 43 -47.93 2.42 6.24
CA GLN A 43 -48.11 2.33 4.81
C GLN A 43 -48.30 3.71 4.19
N VAL A 44 -47.76 3.90 2.99
CA VAL A 44 -47.94 5.11 2.17
C VAL A 44 -48.43 4.68 0.80
N ALA A 45 -49.49 5.33 0.31
CA ALA A 45 -50.04 5.05 -1.02
C ALA A 45 -49.03 5.41 -2.12
N LEU A 46 -48.99 4.58 -3.15
CA LEU A 46 -48.24 4.84 -4.37
C LEU A 46 -49.17 5.44 -5.43
N PRO A 47 -48.67 6.35 -6.26
CA PRO A 47 -49.45 6.85 -7.38
C PRO A 47 -49.71 5.73 -8.40
N PRO A 48 -50.82 5.81 -9.15
CA PRO A 48 -51.11 4.86 -10.22
C PRO A 48 -49.92 4.72 -11.18
N GLU A 49 -49.70 3.51 -11.69
CA GLU A 49 -48.60 3.17 -12.61
C GLU A 49 -47.18 3.27 -12.04
N ALA A 50 -46.96 3.67 -10.78
CA ALA A 50 -45.61 3.63 -10.19
C ALA A 50 -45.03 2.21 -10.16
N MET A 51 -45.91 1.22 -10.00
CA MET A 51 -45.62 -0.19 -9.97
C MET A 51 -46.58 -0.93 -10.92
N ARG A 52 -46.08 -1.94 -11.66
CA ARG A 52 -46.89 -2.79 -12.53
C ARG A 52 -46.43 -4.24 -12.42
N GLU A 53 -47.35 -5.16 -12.09
CA GLU A 53 -47.06 -6.60 -11.96
C GLU A 53 -45.82 -6.95 -11.11
N GLY A 54 -45.58 -6.17 -10.05
CA GLY A 54 -44.44 -6.37 -9.14
C GLY A 54 -43.15 -5.68 -9.56
N GLU A 55 -43.17 -4.93 -10.67
CA GLU A 55 -42.02 -4.18 -11.17
C GLU A 55 -42.16 -2.68 -10.91
N VAL A 56 -41.00 -2.04 -10.70
CA VAL A 56 -40.90 -0.59 -10.55
C VAL A 56 -40.91 0.07 -11.94
N VAL A 57 -41.96 0.84 -12.22
CA VAL A 57 -42.10 1.59 -13.48
C VAL A 57 -41.66 3.04 -13.31
N ASP A 58 -42.01 3.66 -12.18
CA ASP A 58 -41.54 4.99 -11.78
C ASP A 58 -40.69 4.90 -10.50
N PRO A 59 -39.35 4.77 -10.63
CA PRO A 59 -38.45 4.73 -9.48
C PRO A 59 -38.53 5.99 -8.62
N GLY A 60 -38.77 7.16 -9.22
CA GLY A 60 -38.83 8.43 -8.49
C GLY A 60 -40.04 8.48 -7.55
N ALA A 61 -41.21 8.08 -8.04
CA ALA A 61 -42.42 7.98 -7.22
C ALA A 61 -42.26 6.97 -6.08
N VAL A 62 -41.70 5.78 -6.35
CA VAL A 62 -41.47 4.75 -5.33
C VAL A 62 -40.46 5.24 -4.28
N THR A 63 -39.36 5.85 -4.70
CA THR A 63 -38.37 6.45 -3.78
C THR A 63 -38.99 7.53 -2.89
N ALA A 64 -39.79 8.44 -3.46
CA ALA A 64 -40.46 9.48 -2.69
C ALA A 64 -41.44 8.91 -1.66
N ALA A 65 -42.18 7.85 -2.02
CA ALA A 65 -43.09 7.16 -1.10
C ALA A 65 -42.35 6.47 0.05
N ILE A 66 -41.22 5.79 -0.23
CA ILE A 66 -40.37 5.19 0.80
C ILE A 66 -39.83 6.27 1.75
N GLN A 67 -39.30 7.38 1.22
CA GLN A 67 -38.78 8.48 2.04
C GLN A 67 -39.87 9.11 2.92
N ARG A 68 -41.06 9.30 2.37
CA ARG A 68 -42.23 9.79 3.11
C ARG A 68 -42.60 8.83 4.25
N LEU A 69 -42.70 7.53 3.96
CA LEU A 69 -43.02 6.51 4.96
C LEU A 69 -41.98 6.48 6.09
N TRP A 70 -40.69 6.56 5.76
CA TRP A 70 -39.60 6.62 6.75
C TRP A 70 -39.70 7.86 7.64
N LYS A 71 -40.05 9.00 7.06
CA LYS A 71 -40.20 10.27 7.79
C LYS A 71 -41.43 10.26 8.70
N GLU A 72 -42.57 9.79 8.22
CA GLU A 72 -43.82 9.73 8.99
C GLU A 72 -43.69 8.82 10.22
N LEU A 73 -43.01 7.68 10.08
CA LEU A 73 -42.77 6.74 11.17
C LEU A 73 -41.52 7.05 12.01
N SER A 74 -40.77 8.11 11.67
CA SER A 74 -39.49 8.46 12.31
C SER A 74 -38.52 7.28 12.42
N LEU A 75 -38.52 6.40 11.40
CA LEU A 75 -37.65 5.25 11.36
C LEU A 75 -36.19 5.70 11.19
N GLY A 76 -35.30 5.14 12.00
CA GLY A 76 -33.87 5.40 11.90
C GLY A 76 -33.28 4.90 10.57
N ARG A 77 -32.00 5.20 10.34
CA ARG A 77 -31.24 4.57 9.25
C ARG A 77 -31.15 3.07 9.54
N GLY A 78 -31.67 2.26 8.64
CA GLY A 78 -31.79 0.82 8.82
C GLY A 78 -31.32 0.01 7.63
N GLU A 79 -31.00 -1.24 7.90
CA GLU A 79 -30.97 -2.28 6.89
C GLU A 79 -32.38 -2.85 6.76
N VAL A 80 -32.87 -2.99 5.55
CA VAL A 80 -34.22 -3.49 5.26
C VAL A 80 -34.16 -4.77 4.45
N ARG A 81 -35.09 -5.68 4.70
CA ARG A 81 -35.35 -6.84 3.85
C ARG A 81 -36.54 -6.52 2.95
N VAL A 82 -36.31 -6.58 1.64
CA VAL A 82 -37.31 -6.20 0.64
C VAL A 82 -37.93 -7.46 0.05
N GLY A 83 -39.25 -7.48 -0.13
CA GLY A 83 -39.93 -8.58 -0.80
C GLY A 83 -39.99 -8.41 -2.31
N VAL A 84 -39.89 -9.51 -3.04
CA VAL A 84 -40.23 -9.56 -4.47
C VAL A 84 -41.35 -10.58 -4.72
N ALA A 85 -42.33 -10.17 -5.52
CA ALA A 85 -43.30 -11.03 -6.17
C ALA A 85 -43.64 -10.43 -7.53
N SER A 86 -43.46 -11.22 -8.58
CA SER A 86 -43.83 -10.89 -9.95
C SER A 86 -44.04 -12.21 -10.69
N PRO A 87 -44.88 -12.25 -11.75
CA PRO A 87 -44.90 -13.38 -12.68
C PRO A 87 -43.52 -13.72 -13.29
N ARG A 88 -42.59 -12.75 -13.28
CA ARG A 88 -41.19 -12.90 -13.70
C ARG A 88 -40.26 -13.47 -12.63
N VAL A 89 -40.80 -13.90 -11.49
CA VAL A 89 -40.09 -14.67 -10.48
C VAL A 89 -40.59 -16.11 -10.50
N LEU A 90 -39.72 -17.02 -10.92
CA LEU A 90 -39.96 -18.46 -10.95
C LEU A 90 -39.39 -19.10 -9.69
N VAL A 91 -40.18 -19.97 -9.06
CA VAL A 91 -39.76 -20.75 -7.90
C VAL A 91 -40.12 -22.21 -8.15
N ARG A 92 -39.15 -23.11 -8.00
CA ARG A 92 -39.34 -24.56 -8.21
C ARG A 92 -38.63 -25.36 -7.15
N THR A 93 -39.17 -26.54 -6.84
CA THR A 93 -38.49 -27.56 -6.05
C THR A 93 -37.73 -28.49 -6.99
N VAL A 94 -36.51 -28.88 -6.60
CA VAL A 94 -35.63 -29.75 -7.35
C VAL A 94 -35.03 -30.77 -6.40
N ASP A 95 -35.11 -32.04 -6.76
CA ASP A 95 -34.50 -33.12 -6.00
C ASP A 95 -33.12 -33.45 -6.60
N LEU A 96 -32.10 -33.35 -5.77
CA LEU A 96 -30.70 -33.59 -6.14
C LEU A 96 -30.13 -34.70 -5.27
N PRO A 97 -29.17 -35.51 -5.77
CA PRO A 97 -28.47 -36.46 -4.91
C PRO A 97 -27.72 -35.72 -3.78
N ALA A 98 -27.55 -36.39 -2.63
CA ALA A 98 -26.81 -35.80 -1.53
C ALA A 98 -25.35 -35.58 -1.93
N MET A 99 -24.96 -34.31 -1.97
CA MET A 99 -23.61 -33.87 -2.29
C MET A 99 -23.17 -32.74 -1.35
N ALA A 100 -21.89 -32.38 -1.39
CA ALA A 100 -21.36 -31.23 -0.68
C ALA A 100 -22.02 -29.92 -1.15
N GLU A 101 -22.12 -28.92 -0.28
CA GLU A 101 -22.84 -27.66 -0.58
C GLU A 101 -22.20 -26.88 -1.75
N SER A 102 -20.88 -26.97 -1.93
CA SER A 102 -20.16 -26.38 -3.07
C SER A 102 -20.56 -27.00 -4.41
N ASP A 103 -20.77 -28.31 -4.41
CA ASP A 103 -21.08 -29.09 -5.60
C ASP A 103 -22.56 -28.93 -5.95
N LEU A 104 -23.40 -28.83 -4.92
CA LEU A 104 -24.83 -28.53 -5.03
C LEU A 104 -25.07 -27.22 -5.80
N ALA A 105 -24.30 -26.18 -5.51
CA ALA A 105 -24.43 -24.89 -6.20
C ALA A 105 -24.09 -25.01 -7.70
N SER A 106 -23.10 -25.82 -8.05
CA SER A 106 -22.67 -26.03 -9.43
C SER A 106 -23.66 -26.90 -10.20
N ALA A 107 -24.14 -27.99 -9.58
CA ALA A 107 -25.17 -28.87 -10.13
C ALA A 107 -26.49 -28.11 -10.36
N LEU A 108 -26.90 -27.26 -9.41
CA LEU A 108 -28.10 -26.42 -9.54
C LEU A 108 -27.96 -25.41 -10.67
N ARG A 109 -26.80 -24.79 -10.86
CA ARG A 109 -26.60 -23.85 -11.98
C ARG A 109 -26.73 -24.54 -13.34
N PHE A 110 -26.29 -25.80 -13.44
CA PHE A 110 -26.44 -26.58 -14.65
C PHE A 110 -27.91 -26.94 -14.89
N GLN A 111 -28.59 -27.55 -13.90
CA GLN A 111 -30.01 -27.90 -14.03
C GLN A 111 -30.93 -26.68 -14.19
N ALA A 112 -30.56 -25.53 -13.63
CA ALA A 112 -31.26 -24.27 -13.79
C ALA A 112 -31.43 -23.87 -15.26
N GLN A 113 -30.48 -24.22 -16.14
CA GLN A 113 -30.58 -23.93 -17.58
C GLN A 113 -31.74 -24.66 -18.26
N GLU A 114 -32.08 -25.86 -17.81
CA GLU A 114 -33.19 -26.65 -18.33
C GLU A 114 -34.52 -26.27 -17.67
N LEU A 115 -34.47 -25.85 -16.41
CA LEU A 115 -35.66 -25.58 -15.60
C LEU A 115 -36.18 -24.16 -15.75
N ILE A 116 -35.35 -23.22 -16.19
CA ILE A 116 -35.68 -21.80 -16.18
C ILE A 116 -35.79 -21.29 -17.61
N PRO A 117 -36.96 -20.74 -18.02
CA PRO A 117 -37.19 -20.24 -19.37
C PRO A 117 -36.62 -18.83 -19.58
N ILE A 118 -35.49 -18.49 -18.94
CA ILE A 118 -34.78 -17.21 -19.11
C ILE A 118 -33.27 -17.47 -19.17
N PRO A 119 -32.51 -16.70 -19.97
CA PRO A 119 -31.05 -16.81 -20.01
C PRO A 119 -30.44 -16.59 -18.63
N LEU A 120 -29.43 -17.39 -18.28
CA LEU A 120 -28.82 -17.37 -16.94
C LEU A 120 -28.15 -16.02 -16.62
N GLU A 121 -27.70 -15.31 -17.65
CA GLU A 121 -27.04 -14.00 -17.58
C GLU A 121 -28.02 -12.89 -17.15
N GLU A 122 -29.26 -13.02 -17.59
CA GLU A 122 -30.38 -12.11 -17.27
C GLU A 122 -31.11 -12.53 -16.00
N ALA A 123 -30.80 -13.71 -15.46
CA ALA A 123 -31.37 -14.25 -14.25
C ALA A 123 -30.54 -13.89 -13.01
N VAL A 124 -31.23 -13.68 -11.90
CA VAL A 124 -30.66 -13.75 -10.55
C VAL A 124 -31.18 -14.99 -9.88
N LEU A 125 -30.25 -15.82 -9.40
CA LEU A 125 -30.52 -17.16 -8.90
C LEU A 125 -30.03 -17.30 -7.47
N ASP A 126 -30.87 -17.88 -6.63
CA ASP A 126 -30.46 -18.38 -5.33
C ASP A 126 -31.27 -19.62 -4.95
N PHE A 127 -30.76 -20.38 -3.99
CA PHE A 127 -31.37 -21.63 -3.58
C PHE A 127 -31.29 -21.85 -2.08
N GLN A 128 -32.25 -22.63 -1.59
CA GLN A 128 -32.29 -23.06 -0.19
C GLN A 128 -32.63 -24.56 -0.13
N VAL A 129 -31.86 -25.33 0.64
CA VAL A 129 -32.18 -26.72 0.96
C VAL A 129 -33.40 -26.73 1.88
N LEU A 130 -34.45 -27.47 1.50
CA LEU A 130 -35.69 -27.62 2.27
C LEU A 130 -35.60 -28.80 3.24
N GLU A 131 -35.24 -29.98 2.71
CA GLU A 131 -35.19 -31.23 3.47
C GLU A 131 -34.20 -32.22 2.83
N SER A 132 -33.78 -33.23 3.59
CA SER A 132 -33.03 -34.37 3.07
C SER A 132 -33.98 -35.57 3.00
N VAL A 133 -34.23 -36.06 1.79
CA VAL A 133 -35.08 -37.21 1.50
C VAL A 133 -34.22 -38.48 1.67
N PRO A 134 -34.58 -39.41 2.57
CA PRO A 134 -33.86 -40.69 2.69
C PRO A 134 -33.90 -41.46 1.37
N GLY A 135 -32.77 -42.03 0.95
CA GLY A 135 -32.72 -42.85 -0.26
C GLY A 135 -33.64 -44.07 -0.13
N ALA A 136 -34.35 -44.42 -1.21
CA ALA A 136 -35.27 -45.56 -1.19
C ALA A 136 -34.52 -46.83 -0.75
N ALA A 137 -35.05 -47.53 0.26
CA ALA A 137 -34.50 -48.81 0.69
C ALA A 137 -34.50 -49.80 -0.50
N PRO A 138 -33.45 -50.60 -0.70
CA PRO A 138 -33.43 -51.58 -1.77
C PRO A 138 -34.64 -52.51 -1.62
N THR A 139 -35.44 -52.62 -2.69
CA THR A 139 -36.51 -53.61 -2.78
C THR A 139 -35.88 -54.98 -2.54
N PRO A 140 -36.36 -55.79 -1.58
CA PRO A 140 -35.83 -57.14 -1.41
C PRO A 140 -36.02 -57.89 -2.73
N ALA A 141 -34.92 -58.40 -3.28
CA ALA A 141 -34.92 -59.18 -4.51
C ALA A 141 -35.91 -60.35 -4.37
N PRO A 142 -36.61 -60.77 -5.44
CA PRO A 142 -37.51 -61.91 -5.38
C PRO A 142 -36.74 -63.15 -4.92
N GLU A 143 -37.28 -63.85 -3.91
CA GLU A 143 -36.75 -65.13 -3.44
C GLU A 143 -36.81 -66.15 -4.59
N HIS A 144 -35.70 -66.32 -5.29
CA HIS A 144 -35.51 -67.45 -6.17
C HIS A 144 -35.17 -68.67 -5.30
N THR A 145 -36.18 -69.52 -5.06
CA THR A 145 -35.98 -70.85 -4.51
C THR A 145 -35.58 -71.80 -5.64
N GLU A 146 -34.30 -72.11 -5.78
CA GLU A 146 -33.85 -73.32 -6.49
C GLU A 146 -33.06 -74.21 -5.52
N PRO A 147 -33.36 -75.52 -5.44
CA PRO A 147 -32.66 -76.43 -4.54
C PRO A 147 -31.52 -77.17 -5.27
N GLY A 148 -30.31 -77.02 -4.75
CA GLY A 148 -29.26 -78.04 -4.79
C GLY A 148 -28.16 -77.84 -5.84
N GLY A 149 -26.92 -77.84 -5.35
CA GLY A 149 -25.72 -78.14 -6.15
C GLY A 149 -24.56 -77.17 -5.96
N ASP A 150 -23.59 -77.61 -5.15
CA ASP A 150 -22.15 -77.32 -5.20
C ASP A 150 -21.64 -75.86 -5.16
N GLU A 151 -20.92 -75.57 -4.07
CA GLU A 151 -20.08 -74.37 -3.88
C GLU A 151 -19.09 -74.12 -5.03
N PRO A 152 -18.98 -72.88 -5.53
CA PRO A 152 -17.76 -72.35 -6.12
C PRO A 152 -17.14 -71.23 -5.26
N PRO A 153 -15.84 -70.92 -5.47
CA PRO A 153 -14.99 -70.30 -4.45
C PRO A 153 -15.21 -68.81 -4.27
N THR A 154 -14.90 -68.35 -3.06
CA THR A 154 -14.85 -66.96 -2.61
C THR A 154 -13.90 -66.11 -3.45
N GLU A 155 -14.46 -65.18 -4.25
CA GLU A 155 -13.71 -64.02 -4.75
C GLU A 155 -13.66 -62.92 -3.67
N PRO A 156 -12.49 -62.42 -3.27
CA PRO A 156 -12.39 -61.25 -2.39
C PRO A 156 -12.36 -59.99 -3.27
N GLY A 157 -13.52 -59.35 -3.49
CA GLY A 157 -13.54 -58.16 -4.34
C GLY A 157 -14.83 -57.32 -4.41
N GLY A 158 -15.85 -57.60 -3.60
CA GLY A 158 -17.06 -56.76 -3.57
C GLY A 158 -16.93 -55.62 -2.58
N THR A 159 -16.78 -54.37 -3.06
CA THR A 159 -17.11 -53.18 -2.28
C THR A 159 -18.49 -53.38 -1.64
N PRO A 160 -18.69 -53.10 -0.34
CA PRO A 160 -20.02 -53.22 0.27
C PRO A 160 -21.02 -52.37 -0.52
N PRO A 161 -22.31 -52.75 -0.60
CA PRO A 161 -23.31 -51.94 -1.26
C PRO A 161 -23.26 -50.55 -0.65
N THR A 162 -22.91 -49.56 -1.46
CA THR A 162 -23.01 -48.15 -1.11
C THR A 162 -24.40 -47.92 -0.57
N GLU A 163 -24.51 -47.48 0.69
CA GLU A 163 -25.76 -47.05 1.30
C GLU A 163 -26.50 -46.14 0.32
N PRO A 164 -27.83 -46.26 0.17
CA PRO A 164 -28.55 -45.42 -0.78
C PRO A 164 -28.30 -43.95 -0.42
N GLU A 165 -27.52 -43.26 -1.27
CA GLU A 165 -27.22 -41.85 -1.09
C GLU A 165 -28.56 -41.11 -1.04
N GLY A 166 -28.88 -40.50 0.11
CA GLY A 166 -30.11 -39.73 0.25
C GLY A 166 -30.20 -38.62 -0.79
N ALA A 167 -31.40 -38.13 -1.09
CA ALA A 167 -31.57 -36.94 -1.92
C ALA A 167 -31.72 -35.70 -1.04
N LYS A 168 -31.40 -34.53 -1.58
CA LYS A 168 -31.67 -33.22 -1.00
C LYS A 168 -32.71 -32.53 -1.87
N ARG A 169 -33.82 -32.13 -1.25
CA ARG A 169 -34.83 -31.31 -1.91
C ARG A 169 -34.46 -29.85 -1.75
N VAL A 170 -34.36 -29.14 -2.86
CA VAL A 170 -33.91 -27.74 -2.91
C VAL A 170 -35.00 -26.87 -3.51
N LEU A 171 -35.26 -25.73 -2.87
CA LEU A 171 -36.05 -24.64 -3.45
C LEU A 171 -35.12 -23.75 -4.27
N LEU A 172 -35.30 -23.78 -5.59
CA LEU A 172 -34.63 -22.90 -6.54
C LEU A 172 -35.52 -21.68 -6.82
N ALA A 173 -34.95 -20.48 -6.69
CA ALA A 173 -35.62 -19.24 -7.06
C ALA A 173 -34.82 -18.49 -8.11
N ALA A 174 -35.54 -18.02 -9.12
CA ALA A 174 -35.02 -17.28 -10.25
C ALA A 174 -35.88 -16.06 -10.50
N ALA A 175 -35.25 -14.89 -10.58
CA ALA A 175 -35.93 -13.65 -10.94
C ALA A 175 -35.18 -13.00 -12.10
N HIS A 176 -35.90 -12.28 -12.98
CA HIS A 176 -35.20 -11.40 -13.90
C HIS A 176 -34.44 -10.31 -13.13
N ARG A 177 -33.23 -10.02 -13.61
CA ARG A 177 -32.31 -9.06 -12.98
C ARG A 177 -32.88 -7.65 -12.89
N ASP A 178 -33.56 -7.19 -13.94
CA ASP A 178 -34.21 -5.87 -13.99
C ASP A 178 -35.28 -5.70 -12.91
N THR A 179 -36.09 -6.72 -12.63
CA THR A 179 -37.08 -6.72 -11.54
C THR A 179 -36.42 -6.49 -10.18
N VAL A 180 -35.32 -7.21 -9.91
CA VAL A 180 -34.58 -7.09 -8.64
C VAL A 180 -33.86 -5.74 -8.56
N ASP A 181 -33.15 -5.36 -9.61
CA ASP A 181 -32.35 -4.13 -9.66
C ASP A 181 -33.22 -2.88 -9.55
N GLY A 182 -34.43 -2.89 -10.13
CA GLY A 182 -35.39 -1.79 -10.01
C GLY A 182 -35.83 -1.56 -8.56
N LEU A 183 -36.19 -2.64 -7.84
CA LEU A 183 -36.57 -2.57 -6.42
C LEU A 183 -35.39 -2.11 -5.56
N VAL A 184 -34.22 -2.72 -5.75
CA VAL A 184 -33.00 -2.37 -5.01
C VAL A 184 -32.59 -0.91 -5.27
N GLY A 185 -32.71 -0.46 -6.52
CA GLY A 185 -32.44 0.91 -6.95
C GLY A 185 -33.33 1.92 -6.25
N ALA A 186 -34.64 1.71 -6.24
CA ALA A 186 -35.60 2.61 -5.58
C ALA A 186 -35.36 2.72 -4.06
N VAL A 187 -35.04 1.60 -3.40
CA VAL A 187 -34.74 1.57 -1.95
C VAL A 187 -33.42 2.24 -1.63
N ARG A 188 -32.38 2.05 -2.45
CA ARG A 188 -31.09 2.72 -2.28
C ARG A 188 -31.19 4.22 -2.54
N ALA A 189 -31.96 4.65 -3.54
CA ALA A 189 -32.23 6.06 -3.82
C ALA A 189 -33.00 6.74 -2.67
N ALA A 190 -33.78 5.98 -1.89
CA ALA A 190 -34.39 6.47 -0.65
C ALA A 190 -33.40 6.62 0.52
N GLY A 191 -32.13 6.26 0.36
CA GLY A 191 -31.08 6.36 1.38
C GLY A 191 -31.02 5.16 2.33
N LEU A 192 -31.69 4.06 2.01
CA LEU A 192 -31.75 2.84 2.82
C LEU A 192 -30.76 1.77 2.32
N ARG A 193 -30.39 0.84 3.21
CA ARG A 193 -29.55 -0.31 2.84
C ARG A 193 -30.43 -1.54 2.65
N VAL A 194 -30.34 -2.17 1.49
CA VAL A 194 -30.98 -3.47 1.23
C VAL A 194 -30.08 -4.58 1.80
N GLY A 195 -30.51 -5.23 2.88
CA GLY A 195 -29.80 -6.34 3.50
C GLY A 195 -30.02 -7.68 2.80
N ALA A 196 -31.22 -7.85 2.23
CA ALA A 196 -31.62 -8.98 1.40
C ALA A 196 -32.85 -8.64 0.54
N VAL A 197 -32.98 -9.29 -0.61
CA VAL A 197 -34.24 -9.39 -1.38
C VAL A 197 -34.77 -10.80 -1.23
N ASP A 198 -35.93 -10.92 -0.61
CA ASP A 198 -36.58 -12.17 -0.25
C ASP A 198 -37.83 -12.41 -1.09
N LEU A 199 -38.31 -13.64 -1.09
CA LEU A 199 -39.55 -14.00 -1.75
C LEU A 199 -40.74 -13.73 -0.84
N ILE A 200 -41.72 -12.98 -1.34
CA ILE A 200 -43.01 -12.76 -0.64
C ILE A 200 -43.69 -14.09 -0.25
N PRO A 201 -43.75 -15.15 -1.09
CA PRO A 201 -44.24 -16.46 -0.70
C PRO A 201 -43.67 -16.99 0.63
N LEU A 202 -42.37 -16.82 0.85
CA LEU A 202 -41.71 -17.30 2.06
C LEU A 202 -41.95 -16.38 3.25
N ALA A 203 -42.09 -15.08 3.00
CA ALA A 203 -42.51 -14.13 4.03
C ALA A 203 -43.91 -14.50 4.56
N LEU A 204 -44.86 -14.79 3.67
CA LEU A 204 -46.23 -15.18 4.04
C LEU A 204 -46.24 -16.38 5.00
N ILE A 205 -45.53 -17.46 4.67
CA ILE A 205 -45.41 -18.64 5.55
C ILE A 205 -44.89 -18.26 6.93
N ARG A 206 -43.83 -17.42 7.00
CA ARG A 206 -43.22 -17.01 8.28
C ARG A 206 -44.15 -16.20 9.17
N SER A 207 -45.05 -15.43 8.56
CA SER A 207 -45.92 -14.48 9.27
C SER A 207 -47.35 -14.94 9.53
N ILE A 208 -47.80 -15.98 8.83
CA ILE A 208 -49.12 -16.60 9.02
C ILE A 208 -48.97 -17.85 9.89
N GLY A 209 -47.77 -18.44 9.88
CA GLY A 209 -47.47 -19.63 10.64
C GLY A 209 -48.01 -20.88 9.97
N THR A 210 -47.72 -22.01 10.60
CA THR A 210 -48.22 -23.33 10.20
C THR A 210 -49.47 -23.57 11.02
N GLY A 211 -50.62 -23.03 10.61
CA GLY A 211 -51.86 -23.17 11.38
C GLY A 211 -52.45 -24.60 11.33
N VAL A 212 -51.61 -25.61 11.12
CA VAL A 212 -51.87 -27.03 11.22
C VAL A 212 -51.11 -27.49 12.45
N SER A 213 -51.83 -27.99 13.46
CA SER A 213 -51.26 -28.64 14.64
C SER A 213 -50.26 -29.73 14.19
N ASP A 214 -49.28 -30.05 15.05
CA ASP A 214 -48.30 -31.14 14.88
C ASP A 214 -48.90 -32.54 14.56
N GLU A 215 -50.23 -32.65 14.45
CA GLU A 215 -51.02 -33.86 14.21
C GLU A 215 -51.67 -33.91 12.80
N GLY A 216 -51.67 -32.82 12.03
CA GLY A 216 -52.33 -32.76 10.72
C GLY A 216 -51.40 -33.11 9.56
N VAL A 217 -51.55 -34.31 8.99
CA VAL A 217 -50.93 -34.68 7.70
C VAL A 217 -51.68 -33.97 6.58
N GLY A 218 -51.18 -32.81 6.12
CA GLY A 218 -51.84 -32.05 5.07
C GLY A 218 -51.14 -30.75 4.67
N ALA A 219 -51.47 -30.26 3.48
CA ALA A 219 -50.97 -28.99 2.97
C ALA A 219 -51.99 -27.85 3.17
N GLU A 220 -51.48 -26.64 3.33
CA GLU A 220 -52.25 -25.40 3.38
C GLU A 220 -51.85 -24.48 2.22
N ALA A 221 -52.83 -23.87 1.54
CA ALA A 221 -52.59 -22.89 0.50
C ALA A 221 -52.81 -21.48 1.05
N ILE A 222 -51.78 -20.64 1.03
CA ILE A 222 -51.90 -19.21 1.28
C ILE A 222 -52.04 -18.49 -0.07
N VAL A 223 -53.10 -17.70 -0.20
CA VAL A 223 -53.39 -16.89 -1.39
C VAL A 223 -53.41 -15.42 -0.99
N SER A 224 -52.34 -14.70 -1.35
CA SER A 224 -52.20 -13.27 -1.13
C SER A 224 -52.62 -12.50 -2.38
N VAL A 225 -53.75 -11.81 -2.32
CA VAL A 225 -54.27 -11.01 -3.44
C VAL A 225 -53.86 -9.55 -3.23
N GLY A 226 -52.82 -9.14 -3.96
CA GLY A 226 -52.30 -7.78 -3.92
C GLY A 226 -53.06 -6.81 -4.83
N GLY A 227 -52.43 -5.64 -5.08
CA GLY A 227 -52.92 -4.68 -6.07
C GLY A 227 -52.70 -5.20 -7.49
N GLY A 228 -51.48 -5.56 -7.87
CA GLY A 228 -51.13 -6.00 -9.22
C GLY A 228 -50.56 -7.42 -9.33
N VAL A 229 -50.38 -8.12 -8.21
CA VAL A 229 -49.89 -9.51 -8.20
C VAL A 229 -50.69 -10.31 -7.19
N THR A 230 -51.10 -11.52 -7.59
CA THR A 230 -51.62 -12.55 -6.67
C THR A 230 -50.54 -13.60 -6.46
N VAL A 231 -50.20 -13.85 -5.21
CA VAL A 231 -49.18 -14.84 -4.82
C VAL A 231 -49.88 -16.03 -4.19
N ILE A 232 -49.60 -17.22 -4.71
CA ILE A 232 -50.10 -18.49 -4.21
C ILE A 232 -48.89 -19.28 -3.71
N VAL A 233 -48.94 -19.70 -2.45
CA VAL A 233 -47.93 -20.60 -1.87
C VAL A 233 -48.63 -21.73 -1.14
N ILE A 234 -48.25 -22.95 -1.45
CA ILE A 234 -48.74 -24.15 -0.76
C ILE A 234 -47.58 -24.69 0.07
N HIS A 235 -47.83 -24.90 1.35
CA HIS A 235 -46.84 -25.40 2.28
C HIS A 235 -47.36 -26.57 3.11
N GLU A 236 -46.43 -27.40 3.54
CA GLU A 236 -46.65 -28.52 4.45
C GLU A 236 -45.74 -28.30 5.67
N ALA A 237 -46.31 -28.16 6.87
CA ALA A 237 -45.56 -27.84 8.09
C ALA A 237 -44.55 -26.67 7.92
N GLY A 238 -44.90 -25.67 7.11
CA GLY A 238 -44.06 -24.49 6.85
C GLY A 238 -42.99 -24.68 5.79
N ILE A 239 -42.89 -25.89 5.21
CA ILE A 239 -42.02 -26.17 4.07
C ILE A 239 -42.80 -25.85 2.78
N PRO A 240 -42.34 -24.91 1.95
CA PRO A 240 -43.00 -24.59 0.69
C PRO A 240 -42.89 -25.77 -0.29
N ARG A 241 -44.03 -26.22 -0.80
CA ARG A 241 -44.14 -27.30 -1.81
C ARG A 241 -44.44 -26.75 -3.20
N PHE A 242 -45.20 -25.66 -3.27
CA PHE A 242 -45.57 -25.04 -4.54
C PHE A 242 -45.67 -23.52 -4.38
N VAL A 243 -45.19 -22.80 -5.38
CA VAL A 243 -45.24 -21.33 -5.43
C VAL A 243 -45.62 -20.89 -6.84
N ARG A 244 -46.57 -19.96 -6.93
CA ARG A 244 -46.95 -19.33 -8.20
C ARG A 244 -47.34 -17.88 -7.99
N SER A 245 -46.87 -17.02 -8.89
CA SER A 245 -47.25 -15.61 -8.95
C SER A 245 -48.09 -15.37 -10.21
N LEU A 246 -49.20 -14.66 -10.07
CA LEU A 246 -50.13 -14.33 -11.15
C LEU A 246 -50.19 -12.81 -11.33
N GLY A 247 -50.24 -12.33 -12.58
CA GLY A 247 -50.37 -10.90 -12.92
C GLY A 247 -51.80 -10.36 -12.79
N VAL A 248 -52.78 -11.21 -12.45
CA VAL A 248 -54.15 -10.80 -12.15
C VAL A 248 -54.33 -10.62 -10.64
N ALA A 249 -54.87 -9.48 -10.23
CA ALA A 249 -55.05 -9.11 -8.82
C ALA A 249 -56.07 -7.98 -8.67
N GLY A 250 -56.14 -7.32 -7.52
CA GLY A 250 -57.19 -6.34 -7.19
C GLY A 250 -57.29 -5.12 -8.12
N ARG A 251 -56.25 -4.79 -8.89
CA ARG A 251 -56.24 -3.68 -9.85
C ARG A 251 -57.15 -3.94 -11.04
N SER A 252 -57.29 -5.19 -11.50
CA SER A 252 -58.21 -5.52 -12.59
C SER A 252 -59.67 -5.21 -12.23
N LEU A 253 -60.02 -5.38 -10.95
CA LEU A 253 -61.32 -5.01 -10.38
C LEU A 253 -61.53 -3.49 -10.39
N THR A 254 -60.51 -2.75 -9.95
CA THR A 254 -60.51 -1.28 -9.95
C THR A 254 -60.67 -0.73 -11.36
N ASP A 255 -59.90 -1.26 -12.31
CA ASP A 255 -59.95 -0.83 -13.70
C ASP A 255 -61.30 -1.15 -14.35
N ALA A 256 -61.95 -2.25 -13.96
CA ALA A 256 -63.31 -2.57 -14.42
C ALA A 256 -64.35 -1.58 -13.88
N ILE A 257 -64.31 -1.27 -12.58
CA ILE A 257 -65.18 -0.24 -11.98
C ILE A 257 -64.95 1.12 -12.67
N ALA A 258 -63.68 1.53 -12.84
CA ALA A 258 -63.35 2.81 -13.45
C ALA A 258 -63.89 2.93 -14.88
N ARG A 259 -63.77 1.87 -15.69
CA ARG A 259 -64.30 1.84 -17.06
C ARG A 259 -65.82 1.86 -17.10
N ASP A 260 -66.47 0.96 -16.36
CA ASP A 260 -67.91 0.73 -16.49
C ASP A 260 -68.74 1.87 -15.87
N LEU A 261 -68.22 2.53 -14.83
CA LEU A 261 -68.85 3.67 -14.15
C LEU A 261 -68.28 5.04 -14.57
N ALA A 262 -67.32 5.06 -15.51
CA ALA A 262 -66.62 6.27 -15.95
C ALA A 262 -66.02 7.10 -14.78
N LEU A 263 -65.45 6.41 -13.79
CA LEU A 263 -64.81 7.01 -12.62
C LEU A 263 -63.29 7.14 -12.82
N THR A 264 -62.65 8.03 -12.05
CA THR A 264 -61.19 7.99 -11.96
C THR A 264 -60.73 6.74 -11.23
N VAL A 265 -59.48 6.31 -11.44
CA VAL A 265 -58.91 5.12 -10.78
C VAL A 265 -58.99 5.25 -9.25
N ASP A 266 -58.73 6.44 -8.70
CA ASP A 266 -58.80 6.69 -7.26
C ASP A 266 -60.25 6.60 -6.73
N GLN A 267 -61.22 7.12 -7.48
CA GLN A 267 -62.64 7.02 -7.13
C GLN A 267 -63.13 5.56 -7.21
N ALA A 268 -62.73 4.83 -8.25
CA ALA A 268 -63.05 3.42 -8.41
C ALA A 268 -62.45 2.57 -7.30
N GLU A 269 -61.20 2.83 -6.92
CA GLU A 269 -60.53 2.12 -5.81
C GLU A 269 -61.20 2.44 -4.47
N ALA A 270 -61.61 3.69 -4.25
CA ALA A 270 -62.36 4.07 -3.06
C ALA A 270 -63.72 3.37 -3.00
N LEU A 271 -64.46 3.31 -4.11
CA LEU A 271 -65.74 2.62 -4.21
C LEU A 271 -65.58 1.12 -3.95
N LYS A 272 -64.56 0.48 -4.53
CA LYS A 272 -64.23 -0.93 -4.28
C LYS A 272 -63.97 -1.21 -2.79
N ARG A 273 -63.20 -0.35 -2.11
CA ARG A 273 -62.88 -0.49 -0.68
C ARG A 273 -64.07 -0.22 0.25
N GLN A 274 -65.01 0.61 -0.17
CA GLN A 274 -66.25 0.81 0.58
C GLN A 274 -67.09 -0.47 0.59
N GLY A 275 -67.12 -1.18 -0.54
CA GLY A 275 -67.90 -2.40 -0.70
C GLY A 275 -69.37 -2.14 -0.39
N ASP A 276 -69.97 -2.97 0.45
CA ASP A 276 -71.39 -2.88 0.84
C ASP A 276 -71.72 -1.62 1.68
N ARG A 277 -70.72 -0.86 2.14
CA ARG A 277 -70.91 0.42 2.84
C ARG A 277 -71.20 1.58 1.89
N ALA A 278 -70.99 1.40 0.57
CA ALA A 278 -71.34 2.40 -0.43
C ALA A 278 -72.87 2.48 -0.60
N PRO A 279 -73.41 3.57 -1.19
CA PRO A 279 -74.82 3.65 -1.55
C PRO A 279 -75.23 2.44 -2.40
N GLU A 280 -76.39 1.84 -2.10
CA GLU A 280 -76.80 0.52 -2.63
C GLU A 280 -76.69 0.43 -4.16
N ASP A 281 -77.11 1.46 -4.89
CA ASP A 281 -77.04 1.48 -6.35
C ASP A 281 -75.59 1.51 -6.88
N LEU A 282 -74.69 2.24 -6.21
CA LEU A 282 -73.27 2.28 -6.55
C LEU A 282 -72.57 0.97 -6.18
N ALA A 283 -72.91 0.38 -5.03
CA ALA A 283 -72.39 -0.92 -4.61
C ALA A 283 -72.80 -2.02 -5.60
N ARG A 284 -74.07 -2.04 -6.01
CA ARG A 284 -74.61 -2.98 -7.00
C ARG A 284 -73.94 -2.82 -8.36
N ALA A 285 -73.76 -1.59 -8.81
CA ALA A 285 -73.09 -1.31 -10.09
C ALA A 285 -71.60 -1.68 -10.06
N ALA A 286 -70.89 -1.41 -8.95
CA ALA A 286 -69.50 -1.83 -8.77
C ALA A 286 -69.36 -3.36 -8.73
N ALA A 287 -70.25 -4.06 -8.03
CA ALA A 287 -70.28 -5.52 -8.00
C ALA A 287 -70.52 -6.12 -9.39
N ALA A 288 -71.43 -5.54 -10.18
CA ALA A 288 -71.68 -5.96 -11.55
C ALA A 288 -70.45 -5.78 -12.46
N ALA A 289 -69.76 -4.63 -12.35
CA ALA A 289 -68.53 -4.36 -13.09
C ALA A 289 -67.39 -5.34 -12.71
N MET A 290 -67.30 -5.71 -11.43
CA MET A 290 -66.28 -6.64 -10.92
C MET A 290 -66.56 -8.11 -11.23
N ALA A 291 -67.80 -8.48 -11.58
CA ALA A 291 -68.21 -9.89 -11.64
C ALA A 291 -67.34 -10.75 -12.58
N ARG A 292 -66.98 -10.25 -13.78
CA ARG A 292 -66.11 -10.99 -14.72
C ARG A 292 -64.67 -11.08 -14.23
N PRO A 293 -63.94 -9.97 -13.96
CA PRO A 293 -62.54 -10.08 -13.52
C PRO A 293 -62.37 -10.80 -12.18
N LEU A 294 -63.37 -10.71 -11.29
CA LEU A 294 -63.40 -11.48 -10.04
C LEU A 294 -63.47 -12.98 -10.32
N GLY A 295 -64.30 -13.36 -11.29
CA GLY A 295 -64.40 -14.74 -11.73
C GLY A 295 -63.13 -15.27 -12.37
N ASP A 296 -62.50 -14.46 -13.23
CA ASP A 296 -61.22 -14.80 -13.86
C ASP A 296 -60.12 -15.01 -12.81
N LEU A 297 -60.05 -14.14 -11.79
CA LEU A 297 -59.11 -14.30 -10.68
C LEU A 297 -59.35 -15.61 -9.92
N ALA A 298 -60.59 -15.89 -9.56
CA ALA A 298 -60.94 -17.10 -8.81
C ALA A 298 -60.61 -18.39 -9.60
N GLU A 299 -60.85 -18.36 -10.90
CA GLU A 299 -60.50 -19.43 -11.84
C GLU A 299 -58.98 -19.65 -11.96
N GLN A 300 -58.17 -18.58 -12.00
CA GLN A 300 -56.71 -18.72 -12.00
C GLN A 300 -56.15 -19.27 -10.68
N VAL A 301 -56.76 -18.89 -9.55
CA VAL A 301 -56.41 -19.48 -8.25
C VAL A 301 -56.76 -20.97 -8.26
N ARG A 302 -58.00 -21.35 -8.62
CA ARG A 302 -58.42 -22.75 -8.72
C ARG A 302 -57.48 -23.57 -9.60
N GLY A 303 -57.20 -23.10 -10.82
CA GLY A 303 -56.30 -23.80 -11.75
C GLY A 303 -54.88 -23.98 -11.21
N SER A 304 -54.41 -23.09 -10.33
CA SER A 304 -53.11 -23.23 -9.66
C SER A 304 -53.13 -24.30 -8.56
N LEU A 305 -54.23 -24.40 -7.81
CA LEU A 305 -54.42 -25.44 -6.81
C LEU A 305 -54.61 -26.82 -7.47
N ASP A 306 -55.36 -26.88 -8.57
CA ASP A 306 -55.55 -28.12 -9.33
C ASP A 306 -54.24 -28.60 -9.95
N TYR A 307 -53.42 -27.69 -10.51
CA TYR A 307 -52.08 -28.05 -10.98
C TYR A 307 -51.24 -28.68 -9.87
N TYR A 308 -51.24 -28.11 -8.64
CA TYR A 308 -50.55 -28.72 -7.51
C TYR A 308 -51.08 -30.12 -7.21
N ARG A 309 -52.41 -30.31 -7.13
CA ARG A 309 -53.04 -31.62 -6.85
C ARG A 309 -52.67 -32.71 -7.86
N THR A 310 -52.30 -32.34 -9.09
CA THR A 310 -51.86 -33.30 -10.12
C THR A 310 -50.39 -33.69 -10.03
N GLN A 311 -49.60 -33.07 -9.15
CA GLN A 311 -48.19 -33.40 -9.00
C GLN A 311 -48.01 -34.72 -8.22
N PRO A 312 -46.99 -35.54 -8.55
CA PRO A 312 -46.75 -36.84 -7.90
C PRO A 312 -46.59 -36.76 -6.38
N ASP A 313 -45.98 -35.69 -5.88
CA ASP A 313 -45.64 -35.49 -4.47
C ASP A 313 -46.64 -34.57 -3.74
N ALA A 314 -47.84 -34.40 -4.30
CA ALA A 314 -48.84 -33.48 -3.77
C ALA A 314 -49.52 -34.05 -2.53
N THR A 315 -49.28 -33.43 -1.38
CA THR A 315 -50.01 -33.71 -0.14
C THR A 315 -51.43 -33.14 -0.22
N THR A 316 -52.40 -33.83 0.38
CA THR A 316 -53.81 -33.40 0.43
C THR A 316 -53.95 -31.96 0.93
N LEU A 317 -54.58 -31.11 0.12
CA LEU A 317 -54.82 -29.72 0.45
C LEU A 317 -56.04 -29.59 1.38
N LEU A 318 -55.84 -29.07 2.60
CA LEU A 318 -56.87 -29.04 3.65
C LEU A 318 -57.72 -27.76 3.63
N ARG A 319 -57.11 -26.61 3.34
CA ARG A 319 -57.77 -25.30 3.35
C ARG A 319 -57.03 -24.27 2.48
N VAL A 320 -57.70 -23.15 2.25
CA VAL A 320 -57.14 -21.96 1.61
C VAL A 320 -57.20 -20.79 2.60
N THR A 321 -56.08 -20.12 2.82
CA THR A 321 -55.96 -18.95 3.68
C THR A 321 -55.73 -17.71 2.83
N LEU A 322 -56.66 -16.76 2.89
CA LEU A 322 -56.65 -15.51 2.13
C LEU A 322 -55.95 -14.38 2.88
N THR A 323 -55.17 -13.59 2.16
CA THR A 323 -54.58 -12.36 2.67
C THR A 323 -54.38 -11.33 1.56
N GLY A 324 -53.91 -10.12 1.91
CA GLY A 324 -53.77 -9.00 0.99
C GLY A 324 -55.06 -8.21 0.82
N GLY A 325 -54.92 -6.92 0.50
CA GLY A 325 -56.06 -6.01 0.39
C GLY A 325 -57.05 -6.35 -0.73
N GLY A 326 -56.60 -7.03 -1.79
CA GLY A 326 -57.49 -7.50 -2.86
C GLY A 326 -58.38 -8.66 -2.42
N ALA A 327 -57.99 -9.41 -1.37
CA ALA A 327 -58.78 -10.51 -0.84
C ALA A 327 -60.06 -10.05 -0.14
N LEU A 328 -60.11 -8.77 0.26
CA LEU A 328 -61.26 -8.12 0.87
C LEU A 328 -62.35 -7.72 -0.15
N SER A 329 -62.16 -8.00 -1.43
CA SER A 329 -63.16 -7.68 -2.45
C SER A 329 -64.42 -8.54 -2.24
N SER A 330 -65.58 -7.90 -2.13
CA SER A 330 -66.86 -8.57 -1.86
C SER A 330 -67.12 -9.68 -2.89
N GLY A 331 -67.48 -10.87 -2.40
CA GLY A 331 -67.77 -12.06 -3.21
C GLY A 331 -66.57 -12.93 -3.59
N LEU A 332 -65.32 -12.52 -3.31
CA LEU A 332 -64.15 -13.35 -3.62
C LEU A 332 -64.08 -14.62 -2.75
N PRO A 333 -64.19 -14.54 -1.40
CA PRO A 333 -64.05 -15.72 -0.54
C PRO A 333 -65.12 -16.78 -0.84
N GLU A 334 -66.38 -16.36 -1.00
CA GLU A 334 -67.50 -17.26 -1.30
C GLU A 334 -67.29 -17.95 -2.65
N ARG A 335 -66.90 -17.20 -3.67
CA ARG A 335 -66.64 -17.75 -5.01
C ARG A 335 -65.48 -18.73 -5.01
N LEU A 336 -64.42 -18.46 -4.24
CA LEU A 336 -63.30 -19.39 -4.09
C LEU A 336 -63.74 -20.64 -3.32
N HIS A 337 -64.54 -20.50 -2.27
CA HIS A 337 -65.07 -21.64 -1.53
C HIS A 337 -65.86 -22.58 -2.45
N ASP A 338 -66.80 -22.02 -3.22
CA ASP A 338 -67.64 -22.77 -4.16
C ASP A 338 -66.83 -23.44 -5.28
N LEU A 339 -65.82 -22.74 -5.82
CA LEU A 339 -65.01 -23.25 -6.94
C LEU A 339 -63.99 -24.31 -6.52
N VAL A 340 -63.39 -24.16 -5.34
CA VAL A 340 -62.28 -25.00 -4.88
C VAL A 340 -62.76 -26.17 -4.03
N GLY A 341 -63.94 -26.05 -3.42
CA GLY A 341 -64.55 -27.06 -2.54
C GLY A 341 -63.80 -27.26 -1.23
N LEU A 342 -63.07 -26.25 -0.77
CA LEU A 342 -62.29 -26.28 0.48
C LEU A 342 -62.71 -25.13 1.41
N PRO A 343 -62.46 -25.23 2.73
CA PRO A 343 -62.56 -24.10 3.63
C PRO A 343 -61.68 -22.94 3.15
N VAL A 344 -62.24 -21.73 3.12
CA VAL A 344 -61.54 -20.49 2.75
C VAL A 344 -61.67 -19.52 3.91
N ASP A 345 -60.56 -19.26 4.59
CA ASP A 345 -60.50 -18.40 5.77
C ASP A 345 -59.53 -17.23 5.55
N PHE A 346 -59.66 -16.14 6.31
CA PHE A 346 -58.69 -15.05 6.27
C PHE A 346 -57.52 -15.32 7.21
N ALA A 347 -56.31 -14.91 6.78
CA ALA A 347 -55.12 -14.99 7.60
C ALA A 347 -55.25 -14.14 8.87
N ALA A 348 -54.97 -14.75 10.02
CA ALA A 348 -54.91 -14.09 11.32
C ALA A 348 -53.47 -14.12 11.86
N PRO A 349 -52.55 -13.28 11.34
CA PRO A 349 -51.15 -13.27 11.77
C PRO A 349 -50.97 -13.01 13.27
N ARG A 350 -51.96 -12.35 13.89
CA ARG A 350 -51.98 -12.03 15.31
C ARG A 350 -52.16 -13.24 16.23
N ASP A 351 -52.52 -14.40 15.70
CA ASP A 351 -52.66 -15.62 16.49
C ASP A 351 -51.31 -16.13 17.03
N HIS A 352 -50.21 -15.73 16.39
CA HIS A 352 -48.85 -16.12 16.78
C HIS A 352 -47.86 -14.93 16.88
N ILE A 353 -48.30 -13.72 16.53
CA ILE A 353 -47.49 -12.50 16.60
C ILE A 353 -48.20 -11.46 17.44
N ALA A 354 -47.52 -10.94 18.45
CA ALA A 354 -48.03 -9.85 19.27
C ALA A 354 -47.84 -8.51 18.55
N VAL A 355 -48.84 -7.63 18.65
CA VAL A 355 -48.78 -6.28 18.07
C VAL A 355 -48.68 -5.28 19.23
N ALA A 356 -47.61 -4.48 19.24
CA ALA A 356 -47.42 -3.42 20.23
C ALA A 356 -48.34 -2.23 19.94
N ASP A 357 -48.23 -1.15 20.72
CA ASP A 357 -48.87 0.11 20.36
C ASP A 357 -48.16 0.71 19.13
N ILE A 358 -48.73 0.43 17.96
CA ILE A 358 -48.29 0.91 16.65
C ILE A 358 -49.00 2.19 16.22
N GLY A 359 -49.67 2.89 17.13
CA GLY A 359 -50.40 4.13 16.84
C GLY A 359 -51.79 3.93 16.22
N PHE A 360 -52.33 2.71 16.32
CA PHE A 360 -53.70 2.38 15.90
C PHE A 360 -54.56 2.05 17.13
N PRO A 361 -55.83 2.52 17.19
CA PRO A 361 -56.78 2.08 18.20
C PRO A 361 -56.94 0.55 18.19
N GLY A 362 -57.08 -0.07 19.37
CA GLY A 362 -57.09 -1.54 19.50
C GLY A 362 -58.20 -2.24 18.69
N ASP A 363 -59.34 -1.58 18.49
CA ASP A 363 -60.45 -2.03 17.65
C ASP A 363 -60.14 -1.99 16.14
N GLN A 364 -59.17 -1.18 15.72
CA GLN A 364 -58.74 -1.06 14.33
C GLN A 364 -57.60 -2.04 13.98
N ILE A 365 -56.90 -2.62 14.96
CA ILE A 365 -55.81 -3.56 14.73
C ILE A 365 -56.23 -4.76 13.86
N PRO A 366 -57.40 -5.41 14.05
CA PRO A 366 -57.84 -6.51 13.19
C PRO A 366 -57.97 -6.13 11.71
N SER A 367 -58.29 -4.87 11.40
CA SER A 367 -58.37 -4.39 10.02
C SER A 367 -57.01 -4.35 9.30
N LEU A 368 -55.91 -4.47 10.05
CA LEU A 368 -54.56 -4.54 9.52
C LEU A 368 -54.14 -5.97 9.14
N ASP A 369 -54.85 -7.00 9.59
CA ASP A 369 -54.49 -8.42 9.38
C ASP A 369 -54.22 -8.80 7.92
N PRO A 370 -54.94 -8.28 6.91
CA PRO A 370 -54.63 -8.55 5.49
C PRO A 370 -53.33 -7.90 5.00
N PHE A 371 -52.79 -6.91 5.72
CA PHE A 371 -51.64 -6.09 5.31
C PHE A 371 -50.36 -6.37 6.11
N LEU A 372 -50.48 -7.02 7.27
CA LEU A 372 -49.35 -7.38 8.14
C LEU A 372 -48.46 -8.53 7.58
N PRO A 373 -49.00 -9.61 6.98
CA PRO A 373 -48.22 -10.82 6.71
C PRO A 373 -46.93 -10.58 5.92
N VAL A 374 -47.01 -9.89 4.79
CA VAL A 374 -45.84 -9.66 3.94
C VAL A 374 -44.73 -8.87 4.66
N PRO A 375 -44.94 -7.64 5.14
CA PRO A 375 -43.87 -6.87 5.79
C PRO A 375 -43.38 -7.53 7.09
N VAL A 376 -44.25 -8.17 7.87
CA VAL A 376 -43.84 -8.88 9.10
C VAL A 376 -43.00 -10.12 8.76
N GLY A 377 -43.41 -10.91 7.77
CA GLY A 377 -42.69 -12.10 7.31
C GLY A 377 -41.33 -11.79 6.68
N LEU A 378 -41.22 -10.62 6.03
CA LEU A 378 -39.95 -10.09 5.55
C LEU A 378 -39.05 -9.68 6.72
N ALA A 379 -39.57 -8.99 7.74
CA ALA A 379 -38.80 -8.68 8.94
C ALA A 379 -38.29 -9.96 9.62
N LEU A 380 -39.17 -10.94 9.85
CA LEU A 380 -38.85 -12.25 10.44
C LEU A 380 -37.81 -13.04 9.63
N GLY A 381 -37.70 -12.82 8.33
CA GLY A 381 -36.66 -13.41 7.49
C GLY A 381 -35.23 -13.11 7.99
N GLY A 382 -35.03 -12.03 8.77
CA GLY A 382 -33.77 -11.69 9.40
C GLY A 382 -33.34 -12.57 10.59
N LEU A 383 -34.22 -13.44 11.12
CA LEU A 383 -33.94 -14.31 12.26
C LEU A 383 -33.36 -15.68 11.89
N ALA A 384 -33.43 -16.06 10.62
CA ALA A 384 -33.05 -17.41 10.19
C ALA A 384 -31.56 -17.70 10.45
N THR A 385 -31.28 -18.85 11.08
CA THR A 385 -29.93 -19.32 11.42
C THR A 385 -29.24 -20.10 10.30
N GLY A 386 -29.88 -20.29 9.15
CA GLY A 386 -29.34 -21.01 7.98
C GLY A 386 -29.39 -20.22 6.67
N LYS A 387 -28.86 -20.80 5.59
CA LYS A 387 -28.92 -20.21 4.24
C LYS A 387 -30.38 -20.01 3.83
N ARG A 388 -30.71 -18.78 3.44
CA ARG A 388 -32.03 -18.37 2.95
C ARG A 388 -31.88 -17.77 1.58
N ILE A 389 -32.95 -17.84 0.81
CA ILE A 389 -33.05 -17.16 -0.47
C ILE A 389 -32.81 -15.65 -0.27
N ASN A 390 -31.86 -15.14 -1.04
CA ASN A 390 -31.50 -13.74 -1.14
C ASN A 390 -31.08 -13.40 -2.57
N LEU A 391 -31.97 -12.75 -3.31
CA LEU A 391 -31.78 -12.40 -4.71
C LEU A 391 -30.89 -11.16 -4.93
N VAL A 392 -30.21 -10.64 -3.91
CA VAL A 392 -29.14 -9.62 -4.10
C VAL A 392 -27.74 -10.25 -4.12
N GLY A 393 -27.64 -11.57 -3.95
CA GLY A 393 -26.39 -12.32 -4.01
C GLY A 393 -25.43 -12.05 -2.83
N GLY A 394 -24.71 -13.09 -2.40
CA GLY A 394 -23.62 -12.96 -1.42
C GLY A 394 -22.43 -12.14 -1.94
N ASP A 395 -22.25 -12.06 -3.27
CA ASP A 395 -21.17 -11.30 -3.90
C ASP A 395 -21.32 -9.78 -3.72
N GLY A 396 -22.55 -9.29 -3.47
CA GLY A 396 -22.85 -7.88 -3.22
C GLY A 396 -22.47 -7.40 -1.80
N ARG A 397 -22.47 -8.29 -0.80
CA ARG A 397 -21.87 -7.98 0.52
C ARG A 397 -20.37 -7.78 0.36
N GLY A 398 -19.74 -8.64 -0.44
CA GLY A 398 -18.34 -8.51 -0.80
C GLY A 398 -18.01 -7.28 -1.65
N ALA A 399 -18.87 -6.82 -2.56
CA ALA A 399 -18.54 -5.67 -3.42
C ALA A 399 -18.63 -4.31 -2.69
N VAL A 400 -19.63 -4.15 -1.81
CA VAL A 400 -19.77 -2.92 -1.00
C VAL A 400 -18.72 -2.87 0.12
N ASP A 401 -18.42 -4.01 0.76
CA ASP A 401 -17.33 -4.09 1.73
C ASP A 401 -15.95 -4.05 1.06
N ARG A 402 -15.74 -4.66 -0.11
CA ARG A 402 -14.50 -4.47 -0.90
C ARG A 402 -14.33 -3.02 -1.30
N ALA A 403 -15.37 -2.32 -1.76
CA ALA A 403 -15.27 -0.90 -2.07
C ALA A 403 -14.93 -0.04 -0.84
N ARG A 404 -15.46 -0.39 0.35
CA ARG A 404 -15.07 0.27 1.61
C ARG A 404 -13.64 -0.07 2.03
N VAL A 405 -13.25 -1.33 2.00
CA VAL A 405 -11.90 -1.79 2.34
C VAL A 405 -10.88 -1.21 1.37
N VAL A 406 -11.18 -1.13 0.07
CA VAL A 406 -10.33 -0.49 -0.94
C VAL A 406 -10.26 1.02 -0.72
N LYS A 407 -11.35 1.71 -0.39
CA LYS A 407 -11.33 3.15 -0.07
C LYS A 407 -10.54 3.43 1.21
N VAL A 408 -10.74 2.63 2.26
CA VAL A 408 -9.98 2.76 3.53
C VAL A 408 -8.52 2.40 3.30
N ALA A 409 -8.20 1.34 2.56
CA ALA A 409 -6.85 0.98 2.19
C ALA A 409 -6.17 2.04 1.31
N ALA A 410 -6.91 2.69 0.41
CA ALA A 410 -6.39 3.80 -0.39
C ALA A 410 -6.07 5.03 0.47
N VAL A 411 -6.92 5.37 1.44
CA VAL A 411 -6.64 6.46 2.40
C VAL A 411 -5.46 6.11 3.30
N VAL A 412 -5.41 4.89 3.84
CA VAL A 412 -4.28 4.42 4.66
C VAL A 412 -2.99 4.39 3.85
N GLY A 413 -3.05 3.93 2.60
CA GLY A 413 -1.92 3.95 1.66
C GLY A 413 -1.44 5.35 1.34
N ALA A 414 -2.35 6.30 1.10
CA ALA A 414 -2.00 7.70 0.87
C ALA A 414 -1.34 8.35 2.11
N VAL A 415 -1.85 8.07 3.31
CA VAL A 415 -1.26 8.52 4.57
C VAL A 415 0.12 7.90 4.80
N LEU A 416 0.30 6.61 4.46
CA LEU A 416 1.60 5.93 4.54
C LEU A 416 2.62 6.52 3.55
N VAL A 417 2.20 6.81 2.31
CA VAL A 417 3.08 7.43 1.30
C VAL A 417 3.48 8.85 1.72
N LEU A 418 2.54 9.64 2.24
CA LEU A 418 2.83 10.98 2.77
C LEU A 418 3.74 10.92 3.99
N GLY A 419 3.52 9.96 4.91
CA GLY A 419 4.36 9.75 6.08
C GLY A 419 5.78 9.29 5.71
N LEU A 420 5.91 8.37 4.76
CA LEU A 420 7.20 7.93 4.22
C LEU A 420 7.91 9.06 3.46
N GLY A 421 7.18 9.89 2.72
CA GLY A 421 7.70 11.08 2.05
C GLY A 421 8.22 12.12 3.05
N ALA A 422 7.48 12.38 4.13
CA ALA A 422 7.91 13.25 5.21
C ALA A 422 9.16 12.70 5.93
N LEU A 423 9.19 11.40 6.21
CA LEU A 423 10.35 10.73 6.83
C LEU A 423 11.59 10.79 5.93
N TRP A 424 11.41 10.57 4.62
CA TRP A 424 12.47 10.69 3.63
C TRP A 424 12.98 12.13 3.54
N TRP A 425 12.09 13.12 3.56
CA TRP A 425 12.45 14.54 3.56
C TRP A 425 13.26 14.93 4.80
N VAL A 426 12.85 14.49 6.00
CA VAL A 426 13.58 14.73 7.26
C VAL A 426 14.95 14.05 7.25
N ARG A 427 15.05 12.81 6.73
CA ARG A 427 16.36 12.14 6.57
C ARG A 427 17.24 12.85 5.54
N LYS A 428 16.66 13.33 4.45
CA LYS A 428 17.40 14.04 3.40
C LYS A 428 17.92 15.38 3.90
N SER A 429 17.11 16.16 4.63
CA SER A 429 17.55 17.44 5.20
C SER A 429 18.71 17.27 6.20
N ALA A 430 18.75 16.15 6.94
CA ALA A 430 19.88 15.84 7.82
C ALA A 430 21.18 15.55 7.03
N VAL A 431 21.08 14.88 5.88
CA VAL A 431 22.24 14.60 5.00
C VAL A 431 22.73 15.88 4.32
N ASP A 432 21.84 16.78 3.93
CA ASP A 432 22.22 18.05 3.30
C ASP A 432 22.96 18.97 4.29
N THR A 433 22.57 18.96 5.58
CA THR A 433 23.26 19.70 6.64
C THR A 433 24.70 19.20 6.86
N GLU A 434 24.93 17.88 6.76
CA GLU A 434 26.29 17.32 6.89
C GLU A 434 27.16 17.52 5.66
N LYS A 435 26.55 17.63 4.46
CA LYS A 435 27.29 18.01 3.25
C LYS A 435 27.76 19.47 3.30
N GLU A 436 26.96 20.38 3.85
CA GLU A 436 27.38 21.77 4.06
C GLU A 436 28.55 21.86 5.03
N ARG A 437 28.54 21.06 6.11
CA ARG A 437 29.66 20.97 7.07
C ARG A 437 30.92 20.36 6.45
N LEU A 438 30.79 19.36 5.58
CA LEU A 438 31.90 18.79 4.83
C LEU A 438 32.53 19.81 3.88
N ALA A 439 31.71 20.61 3.18
CA ALA A 439 32.19 21.66 2.29
C ALA A 439 32.91 22.79 3.07
N GLU A 440 32.43 23.12 4.27
CA GLU A 440 33.09 24.10 5.15
C GLU A 440 34.45 23.59 5.65
N VAL A 441 34.54 22.32 6.05
CA VAL A 441 35.81 21.68 6.48
C VAL A 441 36.79 21.51 5.32
N GLU A 442 36.31 21.21 4.11
CA GLU A 442 37.16 21.16 2.91
C GLU A 442 37.73 22.54 2.58
N GLN A 443 36.92 23.60 2.63
CA GLN A 443 37.40 24.98 2.49
C GLN A 443 38.39 25.37 3.58
N GLU A 444 38.17 24.95 4.82
CA GLU A 444 39.10 25.23 5.91
C GLU A 444 40.43 24.48 5.72
N ASN A 445 40.40 23.24 5.23
CA ASN A 445 41.60 22.49 4.86
C ASN A 445 42.39 23.13 3.72
N GLU A 446 41.72 23.55 2.64
CA GLU A 446 42.38 24.28 1.55
C GLU A 446 43.01 25.59 2.05
N ARG A 447 42.29 26.31 2.92
CA ARG A 447 42.80 27.55 3.54
C ARG A 447 43.99 27.28 4.46
N LEU A 448 43.98 26.21 5.24
CA LEU A 448 45.11 25.82 6.10
C LEU A 448 46.30 25.34 5.27
N GLN A 449 46.08 24.59 4.19
CA GLN A 449 47.14 24.19 3.25
C GLN A 449 47.78 25.41 2.59
N SER A 450 47.00 26.41 2.20
CA SER A 450 47.54 27.67 1.67
C SER A 450 48.40 28.43 2.70
N LYS A 451 48.01 28.42 3.99
CA LYS A 451 48.82 28.98 5.07
C LYS A 451 50.12 28.20 5.31
N ILE A 452 50.09 26.88 5.27
CA ILE A 452 51.29 26.04 5.41
C ILE A 452 52.27 26.31 4.26
N ALA A 453 51.77 26.43 3.03
CA ALA A 453 52.60 26.80 1.88
C ALA A 453 53.32 28.15 2.09
N SER A 454 52.61 29.17 2.58
CA SER A 454 53.21 30.48 2.88
C SER A 454 54.25 30.47 4.00
N LEU A 455 54.17 29.50 4.93
CA LEU A 455 55.17 29.34 6.00
C LEU A 455 56.43 28.60 5.50
N SER A 456 56.32 27.76 4.48
CA SER A 456 57.47 27.06 3.89
C SER A 456 58.44 28.00 3.15
N ASP A 457 57.93 29.09 2.59
CA ASP A 457 58.76 30.15 1.97
C ASP A 457 59.64 30.85 3.02
N ALA A 458 59.11 31.08 4.22
CA ALA A 458 59.88 31.63 5.33
C ALA A 458 60.98 30.67 5.82
N GLN A 459 60.69 29.35 5.87
CA GLN A 459 61.69 28.34 6.21
C GLN A 459 62.79 28.20 5.14
N GLN A 460 62.46 28.36 3.85
CA GLN A 460 63.46 28.36 2.77
C GLN A 460 64.34 29.61 2.80
N ALA A 461 63.78 30.79 3.11
CA ALA A 461 64.57 32.01 3.27
C ALA A 461 65.57 31.89 4.44
N GLN A 462 65.16 31.26 5.54
CA GLN A 462 66.02 31.08 6.71
C GLN A 462 67.20 30.12 6.43
N SER A 463 66.97 29.02 5.73
CA SER A 463 68.05 28.08 5.37
C SER A 463 69.04 28.67 4.35
N GLN A 464 68.58 29.53 3.42
CA GLN A 464 69.48 30.23 2.49
C GLN A 464 70.39 31.23 3.21
N VAL A 465 69.89 31.94 4.23
CA VAL A 465 70.70 32.88 5.03
C VAL A 465 71.78 32.14 5.82
N GLU A 466 71.44 30.98 6.41
CA GLU A 466 72.42 30.15 7.12
C GLU A 466 73.50 29.57 6.18
N ALA A 467 73.11 29.15 4.97
CA ALA A 467 74.06 28.65 3.97
C ALA A 467 75.03 29.73 3.47
N ILE A 468 74.54 30.94 3.22
CA ILE A 468 75.38 32.08 2.81
C ILE A 468 76.35 32.46 3.92
N ARG A 469 75.88 32.47 5.18
CA ARG A 469 76.74 32.77 6.34
C ARG A 469 77.89 31.78 6.49
N ALA A 470 77.63 30.48 6.33
CA ALA A 470 78.66 29.44 6.39
C ALA A 470 79.72 29.58 5.27
N GLN A 471 79.29 29.98 4.07
CA GLN A 471 80.21 30.23 2.95
C GLN A 471 81.13 31.43 3.22
N VAL A 472 80.59 32.52 3.77
CA VAL A 472 81.38 33.71 4.12
C VAL A 472 82.42 33.39 5.21
N GLN A 473 82.03 32.65 6.25
CA GLN A 473 82.96 32.24 7.32
C GLN A 473 84.15 31.41 6.78
N THR A 474 83.91 30.51 5.81
CA THR A 474 84.98 29.68 5.23
C THR A 474 85.98 30.51 4.41
N ILE A 475 85.49 31.52 3.68
CA ILE A 475 86.33 32.40 2.86
C ILE A 475 87.19 33.30 3.77
N VAL A 476 86.60 33.86 4.82
CA VAL A 476 87.32 34.75 5.74
C VAL A 476 88.37 33.97 6.55
N ALA A 477 88.08 32.72 6.95
CA ALA A 477 89.02 31.88 7.70
C ALA A 477 90.28 31.46 6.91
N THR A 478 90.28 31.58 5.58
CA THR A 478 91.42 31.23 4.72
C THR A 478 92.07 32.44 4.05
N ASP A 479 91.66 33.66 4.44
CA ASP A 479 92.24 34.91 3.93
C ASP A 479 93.67 35.10 4.45
N ILE A 480 94.58 35.55 3.58
CA ILE A 480 96.01 35.73 3.89
C ILE A 480 96.30 37.22 4.02
N SER A 481 96.97 37.62 5.10
CA SER A 481 97.43 38.99 5.32
C SER A 481 98.63 39.33 4.44
N TRP A 482 98.40 39.50 3.14
CA TRP A 482 99.45 39.82 2.17
C TRP A 482 100.27 41.05 2.55
N SER A 483 99.64 42.06 3.16
CA SER A 483 100.33 43.27 3.64
C SER A 483 101.33 42.98 4.76
N ARG A 484 100.95 42.17 5.77
CA ARG A 484 101.81 41.74 6.87
C ARG A 484 102.98 40.91 6.34
N MET A 485 102.67 39.95 5.48
CA MET A 485 103.67 39.03 4.94
C MET A 485 104.70 39.75 4.05
N LEU A 486 104.26 40.70 3.20
CA LEU A 486 105.18 41.53 2.40
C LEU A 486 106.08 42.42 3.27
N GLN A 487 105.58 42.91 4.41
CA GLN A 487 106.41 43.67 5.36
C GLN A 487 107.46 42.79 6.06
N GLU A 488 107.11 41.55 6.43
CA GLU A 488 108.04 40.60 7.03
C GLU A 488 109.16 40.21 6.05
N ILE A 489 108.81 39.96 4.78
CA ILE A 489 109.78 39.75 3.71
C ILE A 489 110.69 40.96 3.60
N ALA A 490 110.15 42.18 3.46
CA ALA A 490 110.94 43.39 3.27
C ALA A 490 111.96 43.63 4.39
N ARG A 491 111.66 43.24 5.64
CA ARG A 491 112.56 43.39 6.79
C ARG A 491 113.67 42.33 6.85
N THR A 492 113.50 41.19 6.19
CA THR A 492 114.40 40.03 6.32
C THR A 492 115.31 39.82 5.11
N ILE A 493 115.06 40.52 3.98
CA ILE A 493 115.92 40.46 2.79
C ILE A 493 117.40 40.70 3.20
N PRO A 494 118.33 39.76 2.87
CA PRO A 494 119.76 39.94 3.09
C PRO A 494 120.32 41.18 2.38
N ALA A 495 121.33 41.83 2.96
CA ALA A 495 121.91 43.06 2.40
C ALA A 495 122.61 42.85 1.03
N ASP A 496 122.92 41.60 0.69
CA ASP A 496 123.57 41.16 -0.54
C ASP A 496 122.60 40.52 -1.55
N SER A 497 121.29 40.65 -1.34
CA SER A 497 120.23 40.09 -2.19
C SER A 497 119.11 41.10 -2.49
N TRP A 498 118.52 41.01 -3.68
CA TRP A 498 117.39 41.82 -4.13
C TRP A 498 116.24 40.93 -4.61
N LEU A 499 115.06 41.09 -4.00
CA LEU A 499 113.84 40.46 -4.47
C LEU A 499 113.30 41.25 -5.68
N THR A 500 113.13 40.57 -6.80
CA THR A 500 112.70 41.18 -8.08
C THR A 500 111.28 40.81 -8.47
N ALA A 501 110.80 39.63 -8.05
CA ALA A 501 109.41 39.24 -8.19
C ALA A 501 108.98 38.38 -7.01
N PHE A 502 107.71 38.53 -6.62
CA PHE A 502 107.04 37.70 -5.63
C PHE A 502 105.68 37.30 -6.19
N THR A 503 105.39 36.01 -6.17
CA THR A 503 104.08 35.46 -6.55
C THR A 503 103.59 34.59 -5.42
N GLY A 504 102.38 34.86 -4.93
CA GLY A 504 101.75 34.02 -3.92
C GLY A 504 100.33 33.65 -4.34
N SER A 505 99.91 32.44 -4.00
CA SER A 505 98.53 31.98 -4.19
C SER A 505 97.97 31.41 -2.91
N SER A 506 96.77 31.83 -2.52
CA SER A 506 96.00 31.27 -1.40
C SER A 506 95.12 30.11 -1.87
N ASN A 507 94.97 29.08 -1.04
CA ASN A 507 94.07 27.95 -1.30
C ASN A 507 92.58 28.26 -1.03
N ALA A 508 92.22 29.52 -0.71
CA ALA A 508 90.88 29.97 -0.34
C ALA A 508 89.77 29.62 -1.36
N GLY A 509 90.11 29.35 -2.63
CA GLY A 509 89.14 28.96 -3.66
C GLY A 509 88.86 27.45 -3.77
N ALA A 510 89.72 26.57 -3.23
CA ALA A 510 89.59 25.13 -3.41
C ALA A 510 88.60 24.47 -2.42
N ALA A 511 88.39 25.08 -1.25
CA ALA A 511 87.45 24.58 -0.24
C ALA A 511 85.97 24.84 -0.59
N VAL A 512 85.67 25.81 -1.46
CA VAL A 512 84.29 26.20 -1.82
C VAL A 512 83.66 25.24 -2.85
N ALA A 513 84.47 24.54 -3.66
CA ALA A 513 83.95 23.68 -4.73
C ALA A 513 83.65 22.23 -4.30
N ALA A 514 84.14 21.78 -3.14
CA ALA A 514 84.08 20.36 -2.76
C ALA A 514 83.01 20.00 -1.71
N GLY A 515 82.32 20.98 -1.10
CA GLY A 515 81.23 20.72 -0.15
C GLY A 515 81.62 19.85 1.06
N THR A 516 82.92 19.72 1.35
CA THR A 516 83.45 18.90 2.42
C THR A 516 83.81 19.77 3.62
N THR A 517 83.29 19.36 4.77
CA THR A 517 83.63 19.84 6.11
C THR A 517 85.14 19.91 6.34
N ALA A 518 85.57 20.92 7.10
CA ALA A 518 86.95 21.22 7.48
C ALA A 518 87.81 19.97 7.73
N PRO A 519 89.06 19.92 7.22
CA PRO A 519 89.95 18.80 7.50
C PRO A 519 90.35 18.80 8.98
N THR A 520 89.93 17.78 9.74
CA THR A 520 90.29 17.53 11.14
C THR A 520 91.69 16.91 11.31
N GLY A 521 92.61 17.19 10.39
CA GLY A 521 93.99 16.71 10.45
C GLY A 521 94.91 17.72 11.13
N THR A 522 95.64 17.30 12.16
CA THR A 522 96.69 18.06 12.89
C THR A 522 97.99 18.25 12.10
N GLY A 523 97.94 18.23 10.76
CA GLY A 523 99.07 18.60 9.90
C GLY A 523 99.14 20.12 9.70
N PRO A 524 100.31 20.70 9.40
CA PRO A 524 100.41 22.13 9.11
C PRO A 524 99.49 22.50 7.94
N VAL A 525 98.53 23.38 8.20
CA VAL A 525 97.56 23.83 7.21
C VAL A 525 98.32 24.62 6.15
N THR A 526 98.37 24.09 4.94
CA THR A 526 99.00 24.75 3.79
C THR A 526 98.04 25.82 3.28
N SER A 527 98.20 27.05 3.74
CA SER A 527 97.36 28.20 3.36
C SER A 527 97.57 28.62 1.91
N GLY A 528 98.72 28.26 1.32
CA GLY A 528 99.06 28.62 -0.05
C GLY A 528 100.49 28.27 -0.43
N SER A 529 100.95 28.80 -1.55
CA SER A 529 102.34 28.69 -2.00
C SER A 529 102.89 30.07 -2.36
N ALA A 530 104.19 30.23 -2.20
CA ALA A 530 104.92 31.46 -2.49
C ALA A 530 106.16 31.15 -3.33
N THR A 531 106.39 31.94 -4.36
CA THR A 531 107.56 31.89 -5.22
C THR A 531 108.24 33.25 -5.24
N PHE A 532 109.54 33.24 -5.01
CA PHE A 532 110.40 34.40 -4.92
C PHE A 532 111.43 34.34 -6.04
N THR A 533 111.65 35.45 -6.74
CA THR A 533 112.73 35.59 -7.73
C THR A 533 113.74 36.60 -7.22
N ILE A 534 114.97 36.14 -6.98
CA ILE A 534 116.00 36.89 -6.27
C ILE A 534 117.27 37.01 -7.11
N VAL A 535 117.95 38.14 -6.94
CA VAL A 535 119.29 38.40 -7.46
C VAL A 535 120.23 38.58 -6.28
N GLY A 536 121.32 37.82 -6.20
CA GLY A 536 122.35 37.91 -5.15
C GLY A 536 123.72 38.28 -5.70
N LEU A 537 124.63 38.72 -4.82
CA LEU A 537 126.01 39.03 -5.19
C LEU A 537 126.83 37.79 -5.57
N ASP A 538 126.62 36.66 -4.89
CA ASP A 538 127.26 35.38 -5.19
C ASP A 538 126.41 34.18 -4.71
N PHE A 539 126.97 32.96 -4.74
CA PHE A 539 126.25 31.77 -4.28
C PHE A 539 126.06 31.72 -2.76
N THR A 540 126.84 32.47 -1.97
CA THR A 540 126.62 32.59 -0.52
C THR A 540 125.37 33.39 -0.20
N SER A 541 124.99 34.33 -1.09
CA SER A 541 123.71 35.05 -1.01
C SER A 541 122.50 34.12 -1.01
N VAL A 542 122.56 32.98 -1.72
CA VAL A 542 121.49 31.95 -1.72
C VAL A 542 121.32 31.35 -0.32
N SER A 543 122.43 31.01 0.35
CA SER A 543 122.38 30.45 1.70
C SER A 543 121.90 31.47 2.73
N ALA A 544 122.33 32.74 2.61
CA ALA A 544 121.87 33.83 3.47
C ALA A 544 120.36 34.10 3.30
N TRP A 545 119.86 34.01 2.06
CA TRP A 545 118.44 34.09 1.75
C TRP A 545 117.64 32.97 2.42
N ILE A 546 118.06 31.72 2.20
CA ILE A 546 117.34 30.57 2.78
C ILE A 546 117.28 30.70 4.31
N GLN A 547 118.42 30.98 4.95
CA GLN A 547 118.47 31.09 6.41
C GLN A 547 117.61 32.23 6.97
N ARG A 548 117.52 33.38 6.28
CA ARG A 548 116.76 34.52 6.78
C ARG A 548 115.27 34.36 6.51
N ILE A 549 114.88 33.96 5.31
CA ILE A 549 113.46 33.79 4.98
C ILE A 549 112.85 32.61 5.74
N SER A 550 113.62 31.55 6.05
CA SER A 550 113.15 30.46 6.91
C SER A 550 112.87 30.88 8.36
N THR A 551 113.30 32.07 8.79
CA THR A 551 112.93 32.59 10.13
C THR A 551 111.56 33.25 10.16
N ILE A 552 110.95 33.52 9.00
CA ILE A 552 109.61 34.09 8.92
C ILE A 552 108.60 32.97 9.22
N PRO A 553 107.79 33.06 10.29
CA PRO A 553 106.86 31.99 10.65
C PRO A 553 105.82 31.70 9.58
N SER A 554 105.47 32.68 8.75
CA SER A 554 104.51 32.57 7.65
C SER A 554 104.95 31.68 6.48
N PHE A 555 106.22 31.24 6.46
CA PHE A 555 106.76 30.37 5.41
C PHE A 555 107.37 29.09 5.98
N ALA A 556 107.02 27.96 5.37
CA ALA A 556 107.62 26.65 5.64
C ALA A 556 108.15 26.02 4.35
N ASP A 557 108.96 24.98 4.49
CA ASP A 557 109.50 24.17 3.39
C ASP A 557 110.18 25.02 2.29
N LEU A 558 110.93 26.05 2.69
CA LEU A 558 111.65 26.91 1.76
C LEU A 558 112.75 26.12 1.05
N TRP A 559 112.71 26.09 -0.28
CA TRP A 559 113.73 25.46 -1.11
C TRP A 559 114.08 26.31 -2.33
N VAL A 560 115.26 26.06 -2.90
CA VAL A 560 115.76 26.76 -4.09
C VAL A 560 115.94 25.74 -5.21
N PRO A 561 115.05 25.71 -6.23
CA PRO A 561 115.16 24.78 -7.35
C PRO A 561 116.43 24.92 -8.17
N SER A 562 116.90 26.16 -8.37
CA SER A 562 118.09 26.44 -9.16
C SER A 562 118.68 27.81 -8.82
N ALA A 563 120.00 27.91 -8.96
CA ALA A 563 120.75 29.15 -8.86
C ALA A 563 121.77 29.21 -10.00
N THR A 564 121.78 30.32 -10.75
CA THR A 564 122.60 30.50 -11.95
C THR A 564 123.45 31.75 -11.84
N LYS A 565 124.77 31.62 -12.03
CA LYS A 565 125.73 32.73 -12.04
C LYS A 565 125.81 33.36 -13.43
N GLY A 566 125.80 34.69 -13.53
CA GLY A 566 126.01 35.41 -14.79
C GLY A 566 127.43 35.18 -15.36
N ALA A 567 127.70 35.53 -16.62
CA ALA A 567 129.02 35.40 -17.22
C ALA A 567 129.87 36.69 -17.05
N SER A 568 131.16 36.59 -16.68
CA SER A 568 132.11 37.71 -16.64
C SER A 568 132.73 37.97 -18.02
N THR A 569 132.71 39.22 -18.50
CA THR A 569 133.14 39.59 -19.85
C THR A 569 134.59 40.10 -19.88
N GLU A 570 135.56 39.26 -20.22
CA GLU A 570 136.90 39.68 -20.69
C GLU A 570 137.39 38.77 -21.83
N ALA A 571 136.72 38.88 -22.99
CA ALA A 571 137.22 38.66 -24.35
C ALA A 571 136.04 38.95 -25.32
N ALA A 572 136.10 40.07 -26.02
CA ALA A 572 135.04 40.52 -26.93
C ALA A 572 135.02 39.74 -28.26
N SER A 573 133.85 39.33 -28.75
CA SER A 573 133.21 39.90 -29.96
C SER A 573 132.05 39.05 -30.50
N SER A 574 130.93 39.76 -30.75
CA SER A 574 129.86 39.50 -31.73
C SER A 574 129.24 38.10 -31.86
N THR A 575 128.07 37.88 -31.25
CA THR A 575 126.77 37.92 -31.94
C THR A 575 125.64 37.93 -30.91
N SER A 576 124.67 38.81 -31.15
CA SER A 576 123.58 39.25 -30.29
C SER A 576 122.55 38.17 -29.97
N GLY A 577 122.32 37.93 -28.68
CA GLY A 577 121.15 37.24 -28.13
C GLY A 577 120.97 37.67 -26.68
N SER A 578 120.02 38.57 -26.46
CA SER A 578 119.76 39.31 -25.21
C SER A 578 119.53 38.40 -23.99
N SER A 579 120.52 38.30 -23.10
CA SER A 579 120.30 38.02 -21.69
C SER A 579 120.89 39.17 -20.86
N SER A 580 120.00 39.87 -20.17
CA SER A 580 120.32 40.99 -19.29
C SER A 580 121.34 40.56 -18.25
N THR A 581 122.59 40.97 -18.45
CA THR A 581 123.66 40.75 -17.48
C THR A 581 123.51 41.84 -16.43
N THR A 582 122.97 41.49 -15.26
CA THR A 582 122.90 42.40 -14.13
C THR A 582 124.30 42.49 -13.53
N THR A 583 125.04 43.55 -13.86
CA THR A 583 126.36 43.85 -13.29
C THR A 583 126.23 45.09 -12.40
N SER A 584 126.52 44.93 -11.11
CA SER A 584 126.65 46.04 -10.16
C SER A 584 128.10 46.11 -9.69
N GLY A 585 128.77 47.24 -9.92
CA GLY A 585 130.17 47.46 -9.49
C GLY A 585 131.20 46.49 -10.05
N GLY A 586 131.01 45.95 -11.26
CA GLY A 586 131.96 45.04 -11.92
C GLY A 586 131.97 43.59 -11.39
N ARG A 587 131.02 43.22 -10.52
CA ARG A 587 130.86 41.85 -10.00
C ARG A 587 129.73 41.10 -10.71
N VAL A 588 129.96 39.81 -10.94
CA VAL A 588 129.02 38.87 -11.55
C VAL A 588 127.97 38.44 -10.51
N LEU A 589 126.69 38.71 -10.77
CA LEU A 589 125.57 38.36 -9.89
C LEU A 589 125.04 36.94 -10.13
N VAL A 590 124.30 36.42 -9.14
CA VAL A 590 123.62 35.12 -9.18
C VAL A 590 122.11 35.33 -9.14
N ASN A 591 121.40 34.79 -10.13
CA ASN A 591 119.93 34.79 -10.15
C ASN A 591 119.42 33.43 -9.65
N TYR A 592 118.47 33.43 -8.73
CA TYR A 592 117.89 32.22 -8.18
C TYR A 592 116.41 32.41 -7.84
N THR A 593 115.68 31.31 -7.91
CA THR A 593 114.26 31.26 -7.54
C THR A 593 114.13 30.44 -6.27
N SER A 594 113.26 30.86 -5.36
CA SER A 594 112.95 30.11 -4.14
C SER A 594 111.46 29.89 -4.04
N ASN A 595 111.05 28.72 -3.57
CA ASN A 595 109.66 28.36 -3.33
C ASN A 595 109.45 28.04 -1.86
N ALA A 596 108.31 28.45 -1.31
CA ALA A 596 107.90 28.13 0.04
C ALA A 596 106.41 27.80 0.09
N THR A 597 106.04 27.05 1.12
CA THR A 597 104.67 26.85 1.54
C THR A 597 104.25 28.00 2.45
N ILE A 598 103.06 28.57 2.23
CA ILE A 598 102.50 29.58 3.15
C ILE A 598 101.77 28.83 4.27
N THR A 599 102.08 29.17 5.51
CA THR A 599 101.55 28.51 6.71
C THR A 599 100.31 29.22 7.26
N SER A 600 99.72 28.68 8.34
CA SER A 600 98.60 29.30 9.05
C SER A 600 98.95 30.65 9.70
N GLU A 601 100.22 30.88 10.02
CA GLU A 601 100.71 32.13 10.62
C GLU A 601 100.56 33.34 9.69
N ALA A 602 100.31 33.12 8.39
CA ALA A 602 100.05 34.17 7.42
C ALA A 602 98.57 34.62 7.36
N GLN A 603 97.68 34.00 8.12
CA GLN A 603 96.24 34.26 8.07
C GLN A 603 95.88 35.69 8.52
N SER A 604 94.71 36.15 8.06
CA SER A 604 94.16 37.45 8.42
C SER A 604 93.33 37.42 9.68
N ASP A 605 93.57 38.41 10.54
CA ASP A 605 92.78 38.66 11.76
C ASP A 605 91.33 39.10 11.44
N ARG A 606 90.97 39.25 10.15
CA ARG A 606 89.60 39.55 9.71
C ARG A 606 88.58 38.51 10.15
N ALA A 607 88.97 37.25 10.35
CA ALA A 607 88.08 36.22 10.85
C ALA A 607 87.58 36.54 12.27
N GLU A 608 88.47 37.03 13.13
CA GLU A 608 88.14 37.41 14.51
C GLU A 608 87.26 38.66 14.56
N GLN A 609 87.49 39.63 13.66
CA GLN A 609 86.63 40.82 13.52
C GLN A 609 85.22 40.49 13.02
N PHE A 610 85.09 39.45 12.18
CA PHE A 610 83.78 39.04 11.65
C PHE A 610 82.89 38.36 12.70
N GLU A 611 83.49 37.76 13.74
CA GLU A 611 82.74 37.19 14.88
C GLU A 611 82.30 38.27 15.89
N GLU A 612 83.06 39.36 16.07
CA GLU A 612 82.70 40.46 16.97
C GLU A 612 81.62 41.41 16.43
N GLU A 613 81.48 41.57 15.10
CA GLU A 613 80.47 42.45 14.50
C GLU A 613 79.09 41.80 14.25
N THR A 614 78.92 40.52 14.61
CA THR A 614 77.62 39.83 14.49
C THR A 614 76.88 39.76 15.83
N PRO A 615 75.66 40.31 15.96
CA PRO A 615 74.82 40.16 17.15
C PRO A 615 74.17 38.77 17.28
#